data_AF-A0A6L8DG49-F1
#
_entry.id   AF-A0A6L8DG49-F1
#
_cell.length_a   1.000
_cell.length_b   1.000
_cell.length_c   1.000
_cell.angle_alpha   90.00
_cell.angle_beta   90.00
_cell.angle_gamma   90.00
#
_symmetry.space_group_name_H-M   'P 1'
#
loop_
_entity.id
_entity.type
_entity.pdbx_description
1 polymer ?
#
loop_
_entity_poly.entity_id
_entity_poly.type
_entity_poly.pdbx_seq_one_letter_code
_entity_poly.pdbx_strand_id
1 'polypeptide(L)'
;MKISTLEIGQASVLADFYNEQFSGMPYCYPVTEDEFRTGVRWHEEEDRPYEDLSEESILVVEDDGGDVAGFAHVAICRKGEEEDRIGLHPIEELLEDRIGLIRFFHYRAGARPAGQALLEAAEARLRDFGVGQIRAFSYFGYRFHRFCHAFQSDRMGHVGALLCMNDYRITRGIILLELPDFAVPDPVLPDPGVTTRFDVRPGRGSLPNMEFQLFRGDQCIGQGFAQSLGDFCRSPLAQDTFYIPWFS
;
A
#
# COMPACT_ATOMS: atom_id res chain seq x y z
N MET A 1 -28.66 4.34 -7.86
CA MET A 1 -27.31 3.75 -7.81
C MET A 1 -27.17 2.66 -8.84
N LYS A 2 -26.09 2.68 -9.60
CA LYS A 2 -25.80 1.72 -10.67
C LYS A 2 -24.38 1.20 -10.48
N ILE A 3 -24.19 -0.11 -10.56
CA ILE A 3 -22.86 -0.72 -10.55
C ILE A 3 -22.51 -1.13 -11.97
N SER A 4 -21.31 -0.77 -12.42
CA SER A 4 -20.74 -1.18 -13.69
C SER A 4 -19.37 -1.84 -13.46
N THR A 5 -18.92 -2.60 -14.45
CA THR A 5 -17.60 -3.21 -14.46
C THR A 5 -16.78 -2.58 -15.58
N LEU A 6 -15.55 -2.21 -15.26
CA LEU A 6 -14.55 -1.70 -16.18
C LEU A 6 -13.45 -2.75 -16.34
N GLU A 7 -12.99 -2.89 -17.58
CA GLU A 7 -11.71 -3.54 -17.88
C GLU A 7 -10.56 -2.67 -17.36
N ILE A 8 -9.43 -3.28 -17.00
CA ILE A 8 -8.29 -2.52 -16.46
C ILE A 8 -7.76 -1.47 -17.43
N GLY A 9 -7.85 -1.72 -18.73
CA GLY A 9 -7.48 -0.72 -19.76
C GLY A 9 -8.31 0.56 -19.71
N GLN A 10 -9.50 0.52 -19.09
CA GLN A 10 -10.42 1.65 -18.94
C GLN A 10 -10.26 2.37 -17.60
N ALA A 11 -9.33 1.94 -16.74
CA ALA A 11 -9.19 2.45 -15.38
C ALA A 11 -8.91 3.96 -15.30
N SER A 12 -8.37 4.59 -16.37
CA SER A 12 -7.99 6.00 -16.37
C SER A 12 -9.15 6.96 -16.06
N VAL A 13 -10.41 6.56 -16.34
CA VAL A 13 -11.60 7.35 -16.02
C VAL A 13 -11.81 7.59 -14.52
N LEU A 14 -11.08 6.87 -13.66
CA LEU A 14 -11.15 6.98 -12.21
C LEU A 14 -10.11 7.93 -11.61
N ALA A 15 -9.25 8.54 -12.44
CA ALA A 15 -8.19 9.43 -11.97
C ALA A 15 -8.73 10.63 -11.19
N ASP A 16 -9.80 11.27 -11.67
CA ASP A 16 -10.40 12.43 -11.00
C ASP A 16 -11.02 12.06 -9.65
N PHE A 17 -11.76 10.94 -9.60
CA PHE A 17 -12.30 10.44 -8.34
C PHE A 17 -11.18 10.14 -7.34
N TYR A 18 -10.11 9.48 -7.78
CA TYR A 18 -8.95 9.21 -6.93
C TYR A 18 -8.32 10.52 -6.42
N ASN A 19 -8.02 11.46 -7.31
CA ASN A 19 -7.41 12.73 -6.93
C ASN A 19 -8.28 13.50 -5.93
N GLU A 20 -9.61 13.47 -6.08
CA GLU A 20 -10.56 14.05 -5.13
C GLU A 20 -10.46 13.39 -3.75
N GLN A 21 -10.51 12.04 -3.69
CA GLN A 21 -10.58 11.32 -2.41
C GLN A 21 -9.26 11.30 -1.64
N PHE A 22 -8.12 11.34 -2.35
CA PHE A 22 -6.79 11.18 -1.76
C PHE A 22 -6.00 12.48 -1.68
N SER A 23 -6.61 13.61 -2.03
CA SER A 23 -5.99 14.93 -1.90
C SER A 23 -5.52 15.18 -0.46
N GLY A 24 -4.22 15.49 -0.33
CA GLY A 24 -3.58 15.78 0.94
C GLY A 24 -3.37 14.55 1.86
N MET A 25 -3.68 13.32 1.42
CA MET A 25 -3.35 12.12 2.17
C MET A 25 -1.84 11.85 2.10
N PRO A 26 -1.15 11.56 3.23
CA PRO A 26 0.28 11.27 3.22
C PRO A 26 0.64 10.14 2.26
N TYR A 27 1.74 10.31 1.53
CA TYR A 27 2.30 9.33 0.58
C TYR A 27 1.35 8.90 -0.55
N CYS A 28 0.25 9.62 -0.75
CA CYS A 28 -0.55 9.58 -1.97
C CYS A 28 -0.21 10.83 -2.80
N TYR A 29 -0.22 10.72 -4.13
CA TYR A 29 0.01 11.86 -5.02
C TYR A 29 -1.04 11.94 -6.12
N PRO A 30 -1.38 13.15 -6.59
CA PRO A 30 -2.32 13.31 -7.69
C PRO A 30 -1.75 12.73 -8.98
N VAL A 31 -2.59 12.09 -9.77
CA VAL A 31 -2.19 11.37 -10.99
C VAL A 31 -2.97 11.85 -12.20
N THR A 32 -2.32 11.81 -13.36
CA THR A 32 -2.98 11.96 -14.65
C THR A 32 -3.68 10.65 -15.05
N GLU A 33 -4.53 10.70 -16.07
CA GLU A 33 -5.13 9.52 -16.67
C GLU A 33 -4.09 8.45 -17.08
N ASP A 34 -2.97 8.86 -17.67
CA ASP A 34 -1.92 7.95 -18.12
C ASP A 34 -1.13 7.34 -16.95
N GLU A 35 -0.87 8.13 -15.91
CA GLU A 35 -0.26 7.64 -14.67
C GLU A 35 -1.19 6.65 -13.97
N PHE A 36 -2.50 6.92 -13.96
CA PHE A 36 -3.49 6.00 -13.42
C PHE A 36 -3.51 4.68 -14.22
N ARG A 37 -3.67 4.76 -15.55
CA ARG A 37 -3.70 3.58 -16.45
C ARG A 37 -2.50 2.66 -16.25
N THR A 38 -1.32 3.25 -16.09
CA THR A 38 -0.08 2.49 -15.89
C THR A 38 0.04 2.00 -14.44
N GLY A 39 -0.17 2.89 -13.48
CA GLY A 39 0.12 2.68 -12.07
C GLY A 39 -0.81 1.70 -11.36
N VAL A 40 -2.02 1.47 -11.89
CA VAL A 40 -2.95 0.47 -11.30
C VAL A 40 -2.44 -0.96 -11.41
N ARG A 41 -1.55 -1.26 -12.36
CA ARG A 41 -0.97 -2.60 -12.55
C ARG A 41 0.47 -2.73 -12.06
N TRP A 42 1.05 -1.65 -11.55
CA TRP A 42 2.49 -1.52 -11.44
C TRP A 42 2.99 -1.81 -10.02
N HIS A 43 4.05 -2.60 -9.93
CA HIS A 43 4.84 -2.78 -8.73
C HIS A 43 5.69 -1.55 -8.46
N GLU A 44 5.59 -0.99 -7.27
CA GLU A 44 6.30 0.25 -6.93
C GLU A 44 7.83 0.05 -6.88
N GLU A 45 8.29 -1.03 -6.25
CA GLU A 45 9.73 -1.30 -6.05
C GLU A 45 10.45 -1.76 -7.32
N GLU A 46 9.85 -2.68 -8.09
CA GLU A 46 10.49 -3.34 -9.23
C GLU A 46 10.27 -2.60 -10.57
N ASP A 47 9.45 -1.54 -10.55
CA ASP A 47 9.08 -0.77 -11.73
C ASP A 47 8.60 -1.66 -12.91
N ARG A 48 7.78 -2.68 -12.62
CA ARG A 48 7.16 -3.58 -13.60
C ARG A 48 5.72 -3.96 -13.21
N PRO A 49 4.89 -4.45 -14.12
CA PRO A 49 3.54 -4.93 -13.79
C PRO A 49 3.55 -6.14 -12.82
N TYR A 50 2.46 -6.31 -12.06
CA TYR A 50 2.23 -7.55 -11.32
C TYR A 50 1.90 -8.70 -12.28
N GLU A 51 2.72 -9.74 -12.27
CA GLU A 51 2.51 -10.97 -13.08
C GLU A 51 1.68 -12.02 -12.34
N ASP A 52 1.57 -11.86 -11.01
CA ASP A 52 0.94 -12.80 -10.07
C ASP A 52 -0.59 -12.61 -9.95
N LEU A 53 -1.13 -11.59 -10.61
CA LEU A 53 -2.56 -11.28 -10.56
C LEU A 53 -3.28 -11.84 -11.79
N SER A 54 -4.41 -12.48 -11.55
CA SER A 54 -5.32 -12.99 -12.57
C SER A 54 -6.75 -12.52 -12.31
N GLU A 55 -7.62 -12.62 -13.33
CA GLU A 55 -9.05 -12.30 -13.22
C GLU A 55 -9.33 -10.90 -12.63
N GLU A 56 -8.52 -9.92 -13.01
CA GLU A 56 -8.65 -8.53 -12.56
C GLU A 56 -9.92 -7.89 -13.10
N SER A 57 -10.64 -7.15 -12.25
CA SER A 57 -11.76 -6.29 -12.69
C SER A 57 -11.93 -5.11 -11.77
N ILE A 58 -12.44 -4.00 -12.32
CA ILE A 58 -12.77 -2.80 -11.56
C ILE A 58 -14.28 -2.64 -11.53
N LEU A 59 -14.86 -2.63 -10.34
CA LEU A 59 -16.27 -2.33 -10.12
C LEU A 59 -16.41 -0.86 -9.77
N VAL A 60 -17.36 -0.17 -10.39
CA VAL A 60 -17.63 1.25 -10.15
C VAL A 60 -19.09 1.40 -9.74
N VAL A 61 -19.33 2.17 -8.69
CA VAL A 61 -20.69 2.56 -8.29
C VAL A 61 -20.91 4.02 -8.64
N GLU A 62 -21.96 4.28 -9.42
CA GLU A 62 -22.44 5.61 -9.79
C GLU A 62 -23.64 5.98 -8.89
N ASP A 63 -23.71 7.24 -8.46
CA ASP A 63 -24.89 7.80 -7.80
C ASP A 63 -26.03 8.07 -8.80
N ASP A 64 -27.14 8.62 -8.32
CA ASP A 64 -28.31 8.90 -9.18
C ASP A 64 -28.07 10.05 -10.17
N GLY A 65 -27.04 10.86 -9.98
CA GLY A 65 -26.57 11.89 -10.90
C GLY A 65 -25.63 11.35 -11.99
N GLY A 66 -25.16 10.11 -11.85
CA GLY A 66 -24.19 9.49 -12.75
C GLY A 66 -22.74 9.74 -12.36
N ASP A 67 -22.48 10.39 -11.23
CA ASP A 67 -21.14 10.63 -10.74
C ASP A 67 -20.60 9.39 -10.02
N VAL A 68 -19.30 9.13 -10.16
CA VAL A 68 -18.63 8.00 -9.48
C VAL A 68 -18.68 8.21 -7.97
N ALA A 69 -19.43 7.38 -7.25
CA ALA A 69 -19.54 7.41 -5.80
C ALA A 69 -18.50 6.51 -5.09
N GLY A 70 -17.89 5.58 -5.82
CA GLY A 70 -16.86 4.67 -5.32
C GLY A 70 -16.39 3.69 -6.38
N PHE A 71 -15.25 3.04 -6.12
CA PHE A 71 -14.80 1.91 -6.94
C PHE A 71 -13.98 0.90 -6.13
N ALA A 72 -14.00 -0.34 -6.61
CA ALA A 72 -13.25 -1.46 -6.07
C ALA A 72 -12.46 -2.11 -7.20
N HIS A 73 -11.21 -2.48 -6.93
CA HIS A 73 -10.42 -3.30 -7.84
C HIS A 73 -10.22 -4.66 -7.18
N VAL A 74 -10.73 -5.69 -7.84
CA VAL A 74 -10.62 -7.08 -7.41
C VAL A 74 -9.71 -7.89 -8.32
N ALA A 75 -9.03 -8.88 -7.76
CA ALA A 75 -8.17 -9.81 -8.49
C ALA A 75 -8.08 -11.15 -7.77
N ILE A 76 -7.52 -12.15 -8.44
CA ILE A 76 -7.17 -13.45 -7.87
C ILE A 76 -5.65 -13.58 -7.83
N CYS A 77 -5.13 -13.99 -6.68
CA CYS A 77 -3.71 -14.29 -6.45
C CYS A 77 -3.57 -15.75 -6.00
N ARG A 78 -2.46 -16.40 -6.36
CA ARG A 78 -2.15 -17.76 -5.89
C ARG A 78 -1.33 -17.72 -4.61
N LYS A 79 -1.40 -18.82 -3.87
CA LYS A 79 -0.61 -19.03 -2.66
C LYS A 79 0.89 -18.85 -2.91
N GLY A 80 1.58 -18.21 -1.98
CA GLY A 80 3.03 -17.95 -2.03
C GLY A 80 3.40 -16.61 -2.69
N GLU A 81 2.61 -16.13 -3.66
CA GLU A 81 2.90 -14.89 -4.40
C GLU A 81 2.74 -13.63 -3.51
N GLU A 82 1.86 -13.68 -2.50
CA GLU A 82 1.78 -12.62 -1.49
C GLU A 82 2.86 -12.76 -0.41
N GLU A 83 3.26 -14.00 -0.06
CA GLU A 83 4.21 -14.29 1.02
C GLU A 83 5.65 -13.91 0.65
N ASP A 84 6.06 -14.14 -0.60
CA ASP A 84 7.40 -13.77 -1.10
C ASP A 84 7.63 -12.25 -1.07
N ARG A 85 6.55 -11.46 -1.19
CA ARG A 85 6.63 -9.98 -1.12
C ARG A 85 6.79 -9.44 0.28
N ILE A 86 6.47 -10.24 1.29
CA ILE A 86 6.29 -9.74 2.64
C ILE A 86 7.61 -9.60 3.40
N GLY A 87 8.65 -10.36 3.03
CA GLY A 87 9.98 -10.34 3.69
C GLY A 87 9.96 -10.62 5.21
N LEU A 88 8.78 -10.92 5.75
CA LEU A 88 8.46 -11.14 7.16
C LEU A 88 7.85 -12.54 7.25
N HIS A 89 8.18 -13.25 8.32
CA HIS A 89 7.83 -14.67 8.50
C HIS A 89 6.42 -15.01 8.00
N PRO A 90 6.26 -16.13 7.27
CA PRO A 90 4.95 -16.54 6.77
C PRO A 90 3.99 -16.51 7.94
N ILE A 91 2.91 -15.74 7.77
CA ILE A 91 1.80 -15.83 8.71
C ILE A 91 1.39 -17.30 8.63
N GLU A 92 1.41 -18.03 9.74
CA GLU A 92 0.99 -19.43 9.83
C GLU A 92 -0.53 -19.59 9.55
N GLU A 93 -1.13 -18.71 8.76
CA GLU A 93 -2.46 -18.88 8.20
C GLU A 93 -2.36 -19.88 7.04
N LEU A 94 -3.17 -20.94 7.12
CA LEU A 94 -3.41 -21.86 6.01
C LEU A 94 -4.05 -21.09 4.85
N LEU A 95 -3.23 -20.48 4.01
CA LEU A 95 -3.70 -19.90 2.75
C LEU A 95 -4.24 -21.01 1.86
N GLU A 96 -5.43 -20.77 1.30
CA GLU A 96 -5.94 -21.53 0.18
C GLU A 96 -5.06 -21.32 -1.05
N ASP A 97 -5.07 -22.26 -1.99
CA ASP A 97 -4.26 -22.18 -3.21
C ASP A 97 -4.57 -20.95 -4.07
N ARG A 98 -5.79 -20.40 -3.92
CA ARG A 98 -6.26 -19.18 -4.59
C ARG A 98 -6.97 -18.30 -3.57
N ILE A 99 -6.56 -17.03 -3.51
CA ILE A 99 -7.19 -16.02 -2.66
C ILE A 99 -7.82 -14.93 -3.53
N GLY A 100 -8.99 -14.46 -3.11
CA GLY A 100 -9.59 -13.25 -3.65
C GLY A 100 -8.95 -12.02 -3.02
N LEU A 101 -8.61 -11.04 -3.84
CA LEU A 101 -8.05 -9.77 -3.40
C LEU A 101 -9.01 -8.64 -3.72
N ILE A 102 -9.31 -7.81 -2.73
CA ILE A 102 -9.80 -6.45 -2.93
C ILE A 102 -8.58 -5.54 -2.75
N ARG A 103 -7.82 -5.36 -3.84
CA ARG A 103 -6.54 -4.65 -3.80
C ARG A 103 -6.67 -3.13 -3.69
N PHE A 104 -7.82 -2.61 -4.10
CA PHE A 104 -8.22 -1.22 -3.86
C PHE A 104 -9.71 -1.15 -3.58
N PHE A 105 -10.12 -0.35 -2.60
CA PHE A 105 -11.52 -0.11 -2.29
C PHE A 105 -11.71 1.27 -1.66
N HIS A 106 -12.52 2.12 -2.29
CA HIS A 106 -12.88 3.41 -1.72
C HIS A 106 -14.26 3.87 -2.21
N TYR A 107 -14.95 4.60 -1.35
CA TYR A 107 -16.21 5.30 -1.66
C TYR A 107 -16.25 6.64 -0.93
N ARG A 108 -17.05 7.59 -1.40
CA ARG A 108 -17.15 8.91 -0.77
C ARG A 108 -17.60 8.79 0.69
N ALA A 109 -16.98 9.55 1.58
CA ALA A 109 -17.43 9.62 2.97
C ALA A 109 -18.90 10.09 3.02
N GLY A 110 -19.72 9.43 3.84
CA GLY A 110 -21.17 9.65 3.89
C GLY A 110 -21.98 8.81 2.88
N ALA A 111 -21.38 8.28 1.82
CA ALA A 111 -22.05 7.43 0.82
C ALA A 111 -22.02 5.93 1.21
N ARG A 112 -22.30 5.61 2.48
CA ARG A 112 -22.26 4.21 2.99
C ARG A 112 -23.09 3.22 2.15
N PRO A 113 -24.31 3.54 1.67
CA PRO A 113 -25.05 2.63 0.79
C PRO A 113 -24.29 2.26 -0.49
N ALA A 114 -23.56 3.20 -1.09
CA ALA A 114 -22.74 2.94 -2.25
C ALA A 114 -21.54 2.04 -1.91
N GLY A 115 -20.88 2.30 -0.77
CA GLY A 115 -19.82 1.44 -0.26
C GLY A 115 -20.28 0.00 0.00
N GLN A 116 -21.43 -0.17 0.64
CA GLN A 116 -22.02 -1.50 0.92
C GLN A 116 -22.34 -2.25 -0.38
N ALA A 117 -23.04 -1.62 -1.31
CA ALA A 117 -23.40 -2.23 -2.58
C ALA A 117 -22.15 -2.61 -3.41
N LEU A 118 -21.12 -1.77 -3.37
CA LEU A 118 -19.85 -2.02 -4.03
C LEU A 118 -19.08 -3.19 -3.39
N LEU A 119 -19.06 -3.28 -2.06
CA LEU A 119 -18.41 -4.39 -1.34
C LEU A 119 -19.11 -5.72 -1.65
N GLU A 120 -20.44 -5.75 -1.58
CA GLU A 120 -21.23 -6.93 -1.93
C GLU A 120 -20.97 -7.40 -3.36
N ALA A 121 -20.90 -6.46 -4.32
CA ALA A 121 -20.60 -6.76 -5.71
C ALA A 121 -19.17 -7.29 -5.89
N ALA A 122 -18.19 -6.69 -5.21
CA ALA A 122 -16.79 -7.12 -5.23
C ALA A 122 -16.66 -8.55 -4.68
N GLU A 123 -17.31 -8.85 -3.56
CA GLU A 123 -17.28 -10.18 -2.96
C GLU A 123 -18.01 -11.22 -3.81
N ALA A 124 -19.17 -10.89 -4.36
CA ALA A 124 -19.90 -11.77 -5.26
C ALA A 124 -19.03 -12.14 -6.47
N ARG A 125 -18.38 -11.14 -7.07
CA ARG A 125 -17.46 -11.33 -8.20
C ARG A 125 -16.29 -12.25 -7.85
N LEU A 126 -15.69 -12.08 -6.67
CA LEU A 126 -14.61 -12.95 -6.20
C LEU A 126 -15.10 -14.38 -5.94
N ARG A 127 -16.27 -14.55 -5.32
CA ARG A 127 -16.88 -15.85 -5.06
C ARG A 127 -17.23 -16.60 -6.36
N ASP A 128 -17.58 -15.90 -7.44
CA ASP A 128 -17.79 -16.52 -8.76
C ASP A 128 -16.54 -17.25 -9.30
N PHE A 129 -15.35 -16.84 -8.84
CA PHE A 129 -14.09 -17.52 -9.17
C PHE A 129 -13.76 -18.70 -8.23
N GLY A 130 -14.63 -19.01 -7.28
CA GLY A 130 -14.53 -20.16 -6.39
C GLY A 130 -13.49 -20.01 -5.27
N VAL A 131 -13.19 -18.78 -4.82
CA VAL A 131 -12.30 -18.54 -3.68
C VAL A 131 -13.05 -18.71 -2.36
N GLY A 132 -12.44 -19.38 -1.38
CA GLY A 132 -12.96 -19.49 -0.01
C GLY A 132 -12.47 -18.37 0.91
N GLN A 133 -11.45 -17.61 0.49
CA GLN A 133 -10.87 -16.49 1.24
C GLN A 133 -10.81 -15.22 0.40
N ILE A 134 -11.18 -14.08 1.02
CA ILE A 134 -11.04 -12.73 0.45
C ILE A 134 -10.21 -11.88 1.41
N ARG A 135 -9.20 -11.17 0.87
CA ARG A 135 -8.39 -10.20 1.60
C ARG A 135 -8.54 -8.81 1.00
N ALA A 136 -8.76 -7.81 1.82
CA ALA A 136 -8.77 -6.41 1.40
C ALA A 136 -7.43 -5.74 1.76
N PHE A 137 -6.96 -4.85 0.88
CA PHE A 137 -5.72 -4.09 1.07
C PHE A 137 -4.48 -4.99 1.24
N SER A 138 -4.18 -5.80 0.23
CA SER A 138 -2.94 -6.60 0.15
C SER A 138 -1.74 -5.76 -0.29
N TYR A 139 -0.55 -6.37 -0.42
CA TYR A 139 0.66 -5.72 -0.95
C TYR A 139 0.56 -5.30 -2.42
N PHE A 140 -0.46 -5.77 -3.13
CA PHE A 140 -0.73 -5.42 -4.53
C PHE A 140 -1.38 -4.03 -4.68
N GLY A 141 -0.77 -3.00 -4.09
CA GLY A 141 -1.27 -1.63 -4.14
C GLY A 141 -1.14 -0.98 -5.51
N TYR A 142 -1.66 0.23 -5.65
CA TYR A 142 -1.31 1.10 -6.78
C TYR A 142 -0.04 1.86 -6.43
N ARG A 143 0.89 2.02 -7.37
CA ARG A 143 2.16 2.72 -7.12
C ARG A 143 2.02 4.18 -6.64
N PHE A 144 0.83 4.75 -6.79
CA PHE A 144 0.50 6.11 -6.41
C PHE A 144 -0.31 6.23 -5.13
N HIS A 145 -0.68 5.09 -4.52
CA HIS A 145 -1.55 5.02 -3.35
C HIS A 145 -0.84 4.25 -2.24
N ARG A 146 -0.46 5.00 -1.18
CA ARG A 146 0.18 4.58 0.08
C ARG A 146 1.71 4.40 0.04
N PHE A 147 2.26 4.17 1.24
CA PHE A 147 3.65 3.77 1.48
C PHE A 147 3.73 2.25 1.63
N CYS A 148 4.84 1.60 1.25
CA CYS A 148 5.02 0.14 1.09
C CYS A 148 4.49 -0.76 2.21
N HIS A 149 4.37 -0.24 3.43
CA HIS A 149 3.89 -0.96 4.61
C HIS A 149 2.58 -0.41 5.18
N ALA A 150 2.10 0.73 4.68
CA ALA A 150 0.85 1.36 5.10
C ALA A 150 -0.34 0.83 4.29
N PHE A 151 -1.11 -0.09 4.86
CA PHE A 151 -2.27 -0.63 4.15
C PHE A 151 -3.46 0.32 4.09
N GLN A 152 -3.70 1.09 5.17
CA GLN A 152 -4.83 2.02 5.28
C GLN A 152 -4.45 3.24 6.14
N SER A 153 -4.86 4.43 5.70
CA SER A 153 -4.80 5.65 6.51
C SER A 153 -6.02 5.72 7.44
N ASP A 154 -5.83 6.30 8.62
CA ASP A 154 -6.92 6.71 9.54
C ASP A 154 -7.95 7.65 8.89
N ARG A 155 -7.54 8.42 7.86
CA ARG A 155 -8.45 9.24 7.04
C ARG A 155 -9.41 8.42 6.18
N MET A 156 -9.18 7.10 6.05
CA MET A 156 -10.10 6.14 5.43
C MET A 156 -10.94 5.40 6.47
N GLY A 157 -11.16 5.99 7.65
CA GLY A 157 -11.88 5.35 8.76
C GLY A 157 -13.28 4.85 8.38
N HIS A 158 -13.98 5.48 7.42
CA HIS A 158 -15.26 5.01 6.92
C HIS A 158 -15.15 3.67 6.15
N VAL A 159 -14.08 3.49 5.37
CA VAL A 159 -13.79 2.24 4.66
C VAL A 159 -13.46 1.13 5.65
N GLY A 160 -12.56 1.40 6.61
CA GLY A 160 -12.22 0.43 7.66
C GLY A 160 -13.44 0.02 8.48
N ALA A 161 -14.29 0.99 8.86
CA ALA A 161 -15.54 0.71 9.57
C ALA A 161 -16.48 -0.19 8.74
N LEU A 162 -16.65 0.09 7.44
CA LEU A 162 -17.50 -0.73 6.57
C LEU A 162 -17.01 -2.18 6.51
N LEU A 163 -15.70 -2.39 6.34
CA LEU A 163 -15.12 -3.73 6.31
C LEU A 163 -15.35 -4.48 7.62
N CYS A 164 -15.08 -3.84 8.76
CA CYS A 164 -15.34 -4.44 10.08
C CYS A 164 -16.82 -4.79 10.30
N MET A 165 -17.75 -3.99 9.75
CA MET A 165 -19.19 -4.29 9.81
C MET A 165 -19.61 -5.47 8.92
N ASN A 166 -18.78 -5.86 7.95
CA ASN A 166 -18.98 -7.01 7.06
C ASN A 166 -18.03 -8.17 7.43
N ASP A 167 -17.72 -8.31 8.72
CA ASP A 167 -16.96 -9.42 9.31
C ASP A 167 -15.49 -9.58 8.85
N TYR A 168 -14.92 -8.58 8.15
CA TYR A 168 -13.49 -8.56 7.91
C TYR A 168 -12.75 -8.41 9.23
N ARG A 169 -11.70 -9.22 9.40
CA ARG A 169 -10.79 -9.15 10.55
C ARG A 169 -9.48 -8.55 10.11
N ILE A 170 -8.90 -7.74 11.00
CA ILE A 170 -7.54 -7.25 10.82
C ILE A 170 -6.60 -8.44 11.05
N THR A 171 -6.01 -8.95 9.97
CA THR A 171 -4.97 -10.00 10.03
C THR A 171 -3.58 -9.40 10.12
N ARG A 172 -3.42 -8.14 9.70
CA ARG A 172 -2.15 -7.43 9.72
C ARG A 172 -2.36 -5.92 9.78
N GLY A 173 -1.45 -5.24 10.45
CA GLY A 173 -1.39 -3.79 10.46
C GLY A 173 -0.01 -3.30 10.87
N ILE A 174 0.44 -2.22 10.24
CA ILE A 174 1.62 -1.48 10.65
C ILE A 174 1.11 -0.08 11.01
N ILE A 175 1.31 0.31 12.27
CA ILE A 175 0.98 1.66 12.72
C ILE A 175 2.17 2.55 12.40
N LEU A 176 1.96 3.51 11.51
CA LEU A 176 2.94 4.54 11.22
C LEU A 176 2.54 5.81 11.95
N LEU A 177 3.49 6.34 12.72
CA LEU A 177 3.34 7.61 13.43
C LEU A 177 4.34 8.58 12.81
N GLU A 178 3.84 9.71 12.35
CA GLU A 178 4.65 10.79 11.83
C GLU A 178 4.88 11.82 12.95
N LEU A 179 6.14 12.16 13.18
CA LEU A 179 6.52 13.29 14.04
C LEU A 179 7.23 14.33 13.15
N PRO A 180 6.49 15.34 12.66
CA PRO A 180 7.07 16.42 11.87
C PRO A 180 8.15 17.14 12.68
N ASP A 181 9.17 17.63 11.98
CA ASP A 181 10.24 18.45 12.55
C ASP A 181 10.98 17.77 13.72
N PHE A 182 11.15 16.44 13.65
CA PHE A 182 11.92 15.71 14.64
C PHE A 182 13.37 16.18 14.66
N ALA A 183 13.72 16.96 15.67
CA ALA A 183 15.08 17.44 15.87
C ALA A 183 15.96 16.28 16.37
N VAL A 184 16.87 15.82 15.52
CA VAL A 184 17.91 14.85 15.90
C VAL A 184 19.06 15.64 16.53
N PRO A 185 19.33 15.50 17.83
CA PRO A 185 20.52 16.11 18.42
C PRO A 185 21.79 15.43 17.87
N ASP A 186 22.91 16.14 17.88
CA ASP A 186 24.20 15.55 17.51
C ASP A 186 24.47 14.28 18.34
N PRO A 187 24.73 13.13 17.70
CA PRO A 187 24.94 11.89 18.44
C PRO A 187 26.24 11.96 19.23
N VAL A 188 26.15 11.72 20.53
CA VAL A 188 27.33 11.55 21.39
C VAL A 188 27.54 10.06 21.61
N LEU A 189 28.67 9.53 21.13
CA LEU A 189 29.04 8.15 21.40
C LEU A 189 29.33 8.00 22.91
N PRO A 190 28.62 7.10 23.61
CA PRO A 190 28.80 6.94 25.06
C PRO A 190 30.12 6.25 25.42
N ASP A 191 30.76 5.58 24.46
CA ASP A 191 31.97 4.79 24.65
C ASP A 191 32.99 5.10 23.53
N PRO A 192 34.19 5.63 23.86
CA PRO A 192 35.24 5.92 22.87
C PRO A 192 35.84 4.66 22.22
N GLY A 193 35.59 3.47 22.79
CA GLY A 193 35.96 2.18 22.19
C GLY A 193 35.02 1.70 21.09
N VAL A 194 33.94 2.44 20.81
CA VAL A 194 33.00 2.13 19.72
C VAL A 194 33.36 2.93 18.48
N THR A 195 33.43 2.25 17.34
CA THR A 195 33.62 2.87 16.02
C THR A 195 32.39 2.66 15.16
N THR A 196 32.19 3.55 14.19
CA THR A 196 31.08 3.47 13.24
C THR A 196 31.58 3.15 11.84
N ARG A 197 30.80 2.35 11.11
CA ARG A 197 30.95 2.14 9.68
C ARG A 197 29.64 2.50 9.00
N PHE A 198 29.74 3.22 7.90
CA PHE A 198 28.62 3.58 7.05
C PHE A 198 28.84 3.02 5.66
N ASP A 199 27.82 2.37 5.12
CA ASP A 199 27.72 2.07 3.70
C ASP A 199 26.58 2.90 3.12
N VAL A 200 26.92 3.79 2.20
CA VAL A 200 25.99 4.74 1.60
C VAL A 200 25.80 4.38 0.14
N ARG A 201 24.55 4.13 -0.25
CA ARG A 201 24.18 3.72 -1.60
C ARG A 201 23.15 4.71 -2.17
N PRO A 202 23.11 4.92 -3.49
CA PRO A 202 22.04 5.71 -4.10
C PRO A 202 20.66 5.15 -3.77
N GLY A 203 19.72 6.02 -3.43
CA GLY A 203 18.28 5.71 -3.44
C GLY A 203 17.63 6.17 -4.74
N ARG A 204 16.39 5.78 -4.98
CA ARG A 204 15.56 6.26 -6.11
C ARG A 204 14.99 7.65 -5.86
N GLY A 205 14.86 8.06 -4.60
CA GLY A 205 14.48 9.42 -4.20
C GLY A 205 15.61 10.43 -4.32
N SER A 206 15.45 11.60 -3.68
CA SER A 206 16.52 12.61 -3.59
C SER A 206 17.57 12.24 -2.53
N LEU A 207 17.22 11.33 -1.63
CA LEU A 207 18.03 10.90 -0.50
C LEU A 207 18.68 9.53 -0.73
N PRO A 208 19.91 9.31 -0.20
CA PRO A 208 20.58 8.02 -0.29
C PRO A 208 20.00 7.01 0.70
N ASN A 209 20.28 5.74 0.42
CA ASN A 209 20.17 4.65 1.39
C ASN A 209 21.45 4.58 2.23
N MET A 210 21.33 4.25 3.51
CA MET A 210 22.46 4.15 4.43
C MET A 210 22.30 2.93 5.33
N GLU A 211 23.28 2.05 5.30
CA GLU A 211 23.49 1.06 6.36
C GLU A 211 24.53 1.63 7.33
N PHE A 212 24.24 1.60 8.62
CA PHE A 212 25.22 1.93 9.65
C PHE A 212 25.47 0.72 10.54
N GLN A 213 26.71 0.56 10.96
CA GLN A 213 27.15 -0.50 11.85
C GLN A 213 28.03 0.09 12.95
N LEU A 214 27.86 -0.41 14.16
CA LEU A 214 28.63 -0.05 15.35
C LEU A 214 29.54 -1.22 15.71
N PHE A 215 30.82 -0.94 15.90
CA PHE A 215 31.83 -1.94 16.23
C PHE A 215 32.50 -1.63 17.56
N ARG A 216 32.81 -2.67 18.36
CA ARG A 216 33.76 -2.58 19.47
C ARG A 216 34.91 -3.53 19.17
N GLY A 217 36.07 -2.97 18.81
CA GLY A 217 37.13 -3.75 18.16
C GLY A 217 36.62 -4.31 16.83
N ASP A 218 36.70 -5.63 16.65
CA ASP A 218 36.24 -6.32 15.43
C ASP A 218 34.80 -6.85 15.53
N GLN A 219 34.14 -6.69 16.68
CA GLN A 219 32.79 -7.20 16.88
C GLN A 219 31.75 -6.14 16.51
N CYS A 220 30.83 -6.47 15.59
CA CYS A 220 29.62 -5.68 15.35
C CYS A 220 28.68 -5.83 16.55
N ILE A 221 28.33 -4.71 17.17
CA ILE A 221 27.49 -4.64 18.38
C ILE A 221 26.16 -3.93 18.13
N GLY A 222 25.94 -3.46 16.90
CA GLY A 222 24.68 -2.86 16.49
C GLY A 222 24.72 -2.47 15.03
N GLN A 223 23.55 -2.44 14.41
CA GLN A 223 23.36 -2.03 13.03
C GLN A 223 21.99 -1.40 12.86
N GLY A 224 21.86 -0.63 11.80
CA GLY A 224 20.56 -0.20 11.33
C GLY A 224 20.64 0.37 9.93
N PHE A 225 19.47 0.69 9.43
CA PHE A 225 19.29 1.05 8.03
C PHE A 225 18.42 2.29 7.97
N ALA A 226 18.80 3.25 7.13
CA ALA A 226 17.94 4.32 6.68
C ALA A 226 17.72 4.11 5.18
N GLN A 227 16.46 4.07 4.78
CA GLN A 227 16.05 3.89 3.39
C GLN A 227 15.36 5.14 2.88
N SER A 228 15.64 5.50 1.64
CA SER A 228 14.96 6.56 0.91
C SER A 228 13.50 6.15 0.70
N LEU A 229 12.53 6.96 1.14
CA LEU A 229 11.12 6.66 0.85
C LEU A 229 10.81 6.71 -0.65
N GLY A 230 11.64 7.40 -1.44
CA GLY A 230 11.56 7.39 -2.90
C GLY A 230 11.76 6.00 -3.53
N ASP A 231 12.33 5.03 -2.80
CA ASP A 231 12.43 3.64 -3.26
C ASP A 231 11.07 2.97 -3.38
N PHE A 232 10.10 3.44 -2.59
CA PHE A 232 8.76 2.86 -2.47
C PHE A 232 7.68 3.76 -3.06
N CYS A 233 7.79 5.08 -2.92
CA CYS A 233 6.71 6.01 -3.26
C CYS A 233 7.23 7.18 -4.10
N ARG A 234 6.50 7.53 -5.16
CA ARG A 234 6.83 8.67 -6.04
C ARG A 234 6.23 10.01 -5.58
N SER A 235 5.59 10.05 -4.42
CA SER A 235 5.06 11.32 -3.89
C SER A 235 6.20 12.31 -3.65
N PRO A 236 5.98 13.64 -3.83
CA PRO A 236 7.00 14.64 -3.54
C PRO A 236 7.55 14.54 -2.11
N LEU A 237 6.66 14.28 -1.13
CA LEU A 237 7.06 14.08 0.27
C LEU A 237 8.00 12.89 0.44
N ALA A 238 7.74 11.77 -0.25
CA ALA A 238 8.59 10.59 -0.18
C ALA A 238 9.99 10.80 -0.75
N GLN A 239 10.17 11.73 -1.71
CA GLN A 239 11.49 11.96 -2.31
C GLN A 239 12.50 12.46 -1.29
N ASP A 240 12.04 13.28 -0.34
CA ASP A 240 12.86 13.97 0.67
C ASP A 240 12.65 13.41 2.09
N THR A 241 12.16 12.16 2.21
CA THR A 241 11.96 11.50 3.51
C THR A 241 12.74 10.19 3.61
N PHE A 242 13.30 9.90 4.78
CA PHE A 242 13.90 8.60 5.10
C PHE A 242 12.96 7.77 5.98
N TYR A 243 13.00 6.46 5.80
CA TYR A 243 12.37 5.48 6.66
C TYR A 243 13.45 4.63 7.34
N ILE A 244 13.27 4.38 8.64
CA ILE A 244 14.17 3.52 9.40
C ILE A 244 13.42 2.22 9.70
N PRO A 245 13.63 1.14 8.91
CA PRO A 245 12.88 -0.10 9.07
C PRO A 245 13.16 -0.81 10.39
N TRP A 246 14.42 -0.79 10.85
CA TRP A 246 14.80 -1.38 12.12
C TRP A 246 16.13 -0.83 12.64
N PHE A 247 16.34 -1.05 13.93
CA PHE A 247 17.61 -0.96 14.64
C PHE A 247 17.80 -2.27 15.40
N SER A 248 19.00 -2.86 15.36
CA SER A 248 19.32 -4.11 16.06
C SER A 248 20.69 -4.06 16.72
#